data_AF-A0A6I4K881-F1
#
_entry.id   AF-A0A6I4K881-F1
#
_cell.length_a   1.000
_cell.length_b   1.000
_cell.length_c   1.000
_cell.angle_alpha   90.00
_cell.angle_beta   90.00
_cell.angle_gamma   90.00
#
_symmetry.space_group_name_H-M   'P 1'
#
loop_
_entity.id
_entity.type
_entity.pdbx_description
1 polymer ?
#
loop_
_entity_poly.entity_id
_entity_poly.type
_entity_poly.pdbx_seq_one_letter_code
_entity_poly.pdbx_strand_id
1 'polypeptide(L)'
;MLAPTLKLRPVIRQVQGEMPQTLTRILDDGVNLAVWQRHLPLHIADFASLLLSLNEPLAESLVLEMPGEDAEPNLCGLASGFSDLEGYEGFLTDVSWLVSAFACLLGAKRIGLRLRALDKAMCPRFHVDHVPVRLISTYAGIGSEWLKEGVMDRRQLSQAESEPTNNALIQQIGNGNVALLKGEKWHGNEGFGLIHRSPQLAPGERRLILTLDWLS
;
A
#
# COMPACT_ATOMS: atom_id res chain seq x y z
N MET A 1 24.57 -38.55 -1.57
CA MET A 1 24.66 -37.28 -0.81
C MET A 1 24.40 -36.15 -1.79
N LEU A 2 23.25 -35.50 -1.71
CA LEU A 2 22.96 -34.32 -2.53
C LEU A 2 23.81 -33.16 -1.98
N ALA A 3 24.63 -32.55 -2.83
CA ALA A 3 25.40 -31.37 -2.45
C ALA A 3 24.44 -30.26 -1.99
N PRO A 4 24.73 -29.53 -0.90
CA PRO A 4 23.91 -28.41 -0.50
C PRO A 4 23.99 -27.35 -1.59
N THR A 5 22.89 -27.17 -2.32
CA THR A 5 22.73 -26.05 -3.23
C THR A 5 22.75 -24.79 -2.39
N LEU A 6 23.86 -24.04 -2.44
CA LEU A 6 23.94 -22.68 -1.93
C LEU A 6 22.90 -21.85 -2.68
N LYS A 7 21.68 -21.75 -2.14
CA LYS A 7 20.69 -20.78 -2.60
C LYS A 7 21.28 -19.40 -2.32
N LEU A 8 21.85 -18.78 -3.35
CA LEU A 8 22.26 -17.39 -3.30
C LEU A 8 21.05 -16.57 -2.88
N ARG A 9 21.17 -15.84 -1.78
CA ARG A 9 20.10 -14.94 -1.34
C ARG A 9 19.92 -13.86 -2.40
N PRO A 10 18.68 -13.61 -2.86
CA PRO A 10 18.45 -12.59 -3.87
C PRO A 10 18.80 -11.21 -3.29
N VAL A 11 19.38 -10.35 -4.12
CA VAL A 11 19.61 -8.95 -3.75
C VAL A 11 18.26 -8.27 -3.64
N ILE A 12 17.97 -7.74 -2.44
CA ILE A 12 16.73 -7.02 -2.18
C ILE A 12 16.71 -5.72 -2.97
N ARG A 13 15.62 -5.50 -3.71
CA ARG A 13 15.43 -4.35 -4.58
C ARG A 13 13.98 -3.89 -4.58
N GLN A 14 13.79 -2.64 -4.97
CA GLN A 14 12.49 -2.01 -5.16
C GLN A 14 12.37 -1.60 -6.62
N VAL A 15 11.17 -1.74 -7.19
CA VAL A 15 10.90 -1.44 -8.59
C VAL A 15 9.79 -0.42 -8.71
N GLN A 16 9.93 0.50 -9.65
CA GLN A 16 8.96 1.56 -9.93
C GLN A 16 8.83 1.73 -11.44
N GLY A 17 7.64 2.12 -11.90
CA GLY A 17 7.36 2.33 -13.31
C GLY A 17 5.96 2.85 -13.56
N GLU A 18 5.74 3.40 -14.76
CA GLU A 18 4.51 4.12 -15.11
C GLU A 18 3.36 3.20 -15.55
N MET A 19 3.66 1.91 -15.78
CA MET A 19 2.71 0.92 -16.26
C MET A 19 2.21 0.01 -15.13
N PRO A 20 0.92 -0.38 -15.09
CA PRO A 20 0.38 -1.26 -14.06
C PRO A 20 1.11 -2.60 -13.94
N GLN A 21 1.64 -3.11 -15.05
CA GLN A 21 2.43 -4.35 -15.10
C GLN A 21 3.67 -4.30 -14.20
N THR A 22 4.12 -3.12 -13.79
CA THR A 22 5.18 -2.98 -12.77
C THR A 22 4.82 -3.70 -11.48
N LEU A 23 3.53 -3.75 -11.11
CA LEU A 23 3.06 -4.42 -9.90
C LEU A 23 3.33 -5.93 -9.91
N THR A 24 3.35 -6.58 -11.09
CA THR A 24 3.58 -8.04 -11.18
C THR A 24 4.98 -8.44 -10.73
N ARG A 25 5.92 -7.51 -10.81
CA ARG A 25 7.31 -7.68 -10.34
C ARG A 25 7.37 -7.95 -8.84
N ILE A 26 6.31 -7.68 -8.07
CA ILE A 26 6.24 -8.09 -6.66
C ILE A 26 6.39 -9.60 -6.49
N LEU A 27 6.06 -10.41 -7.50
CA LEU A 27 6.19 -11.87 -7.45
C LEU A 27 7.64 -12.34 -7.61
N ASP A 28 8.54 -11.49 -8.10
CA ASP A 28 9.95 -11.83 -8.26
C ASP A 28 10.67 -12.00 -6.91
N ASP A 29 11.60 -12.95 -6.88
CA ASP A 29 12.55 -13.09 -5.79
C ASP A 29 13.39 -11.81 -5.61
N GLY A 30 13.52 -11.37 -4.36
CA GLY A 30 14.23 -10.15 -3.98
C GLY A 30 13.49 -8.84 -4.24
N VAL A 31 12.30 -8.83 -4.85
CA VAL A 31 11.48 -7.61 -4.91
C VAL A 31 10.58 -7.56 -3.69
N ASN A 32 10.77 -6.55 -2.83
CA ASN A 32 9.92 -6.33 -1.66
C ASN A 32 9.01 -5.09 -1.75
N LEU A 33 9.19 -4.28 -2.81
CA LEU A 33 8.30 -3.18 -3.16
C LEU A 33 8.18 -3.08 -4.69
N ALA A 34 6.94 -3.00 -5.18
CA ALA A 34 6.63 -2.62 -6.54
C ALA A 34 5.68 -1.42 -6.54
N VAL A 35 6.04 -0.34 -7.24
CA VAL A 35 5.24 0.89 -7.31
C VAL A 35 4.82 1.16 -8.75
N TRP A 36 3.52 1.20 -8.98
CA TRP A 36 2.94 1.78 -10.19
C TRP A 36 2.79 3.30 -9.99
N GLN A 37 3.60 4.05 -10.72
CA GLN A 37 3.62 5.50 -10.75
C GLN A 37 2.57 6.02 -11.73
N ARG A 38 1.31 6.03 -11.29
CA ARG A 38 0.17 6.41 -12.13
C ARG A 38 -0.15 7.89 -12.00
N HIS A 39 -0.78 8.44 -13.04
CA HIS A 39 -1.46 9.72 -12.94
C HIS A 39 -2.91 9.45 -12.51
N LEU A 40 -3.28 9.90 -11.32
CA LEU A 40 -4.66 9.78 -10.85
C LEU A 40 -5.55 10.70 -11.69
N PRO A 41 -6.65 10.20 -12.30
CA PRO A 41 -7.58 11.04 -13.03
C PRO A 41 -8.06 12.22 -12.18
N LEU A 42 -8.15 13.41 -12.80
CA LEU A 42 -8.42 14.67 -12.10
C LEU A 42 -9.69 14.60 -11.23
N HIS A 43 -10.80 14.08 -11.78
CA HIS A 43 -12.05 13.94 -11.04
C HIS A 43 -11.94 13.06 -9.78
N ILE A 44 -11.04 12.07 -9.76
CA ILE A 44 -10.79 11.22 -8.58
C ILE A 44 -9.91 11.96 -7.57
N ALA A 45 -8.91 12.68 -8.05
CA ALA A 45 -8.06 13.51 -7.20
C ALA A 45 -8.86 14.64 -6.52
N ASP A 46 -9.75 15.28 -7.26
CA ASP A 46 -10.65 16.33 -6.77
C ASP A 46 -11.65 15.76 -5.77
N PHE A 47 -12.28 14.61 -6.06
CA PHE A 47 -13.13 13.90 -5.10
C PHE A 47 -12.41 13.62 -3.78
N ALA A 48 -11.21 13.03 -3.85
CA ALA A 48 -10.43 12.68 -2.66
C ALA A 48 -10.03 13.92 -1.84
N SER A 49 -9.69 15.01 -2.52
CA SER A 49 -9.33 16.29 -1.88
C SER A 49 -10.56 16.95 -1.23
N LEU A 50 -11.70 16.95 -1.92
CA LEU A 50 -12.96 17.45 -1.40
C LEU A 50 -13.40 16.66 -0.16
N LEU A 51 -13.37 15.33 -0.23
CA LEU A 51 -13.67 14.43 0.89
C LEU A 51 -12.83 14.77 2.12
N LEU A 52 -11.52 15.00 1.97
CA LEU A 52 -10.67 15.40 3.09
C LEU A 52 -11.02 16.79 3.63
N SER A 53 -11.37 17.73 2.76
CA SER A 53 -11.68 19.13 3.10
C SER A 53 -12.96 19.27 3.94
N LEU A 54 -13.90 18.33 3.82
CA LEU A 54 -15.10 18.27 4.65
C LEU A 54 -14.79 18.02 6.13
N ASN A 55 -13.55 17.61 6.44
CA ASN A 55 -13.06 17.37 7.79
C ASN A 55 -13.86 16.32 8.59
N GLU A 56 -14.60 15.45 7.89
CA GLU A 56 -15.35 14.37 8.51
C GLU A 56 -14.45 13.17 8.81
N PRO A 57 -14.70 12.42 9.89
CA PRO A 57 -13.98 11.19 10.17
C PRO A 57 -14.40 10.10 9.17
N LEU A 58 -13.42 9.46 8.52
CA LEU A 58 -13.66 8.31 7.66
C LEU A 58 -12.78 7.15 8.12
N ALA A 59 -13.41 6.08 8.57
CA ALA A 59 -12.74 4.85 8.97
C ALA A 59 -13.55 3.62 8.62
N GLU A 60 -13.55 3.25 7.34
CA GLU A 60 -14.28 2.08 6.84
C GLU A 60 -13.39 0.86 6.61
N SER A 61 -13.91 -0.32 6.95
CA SER A 61 -13.27 -1.61 6.75
C SER A 61 -14.27 -2.57 6.11
N LEU A 62 -13.92 -3.20 5.00
CA LEU A 62 -14.74 -4.20 4.32
C LEU A 62 -13.96 -5.51 4.18
N VAL A 63 -14.69 -6.62 4.18
CA VAL A 63 -14.16 -7.93 3.75
C VAL A 63 -14.85 -8.27 2.44
N LEU A 64 -14.05 -8.39 1.39
CA LEU A 64 -14.50 -8.66 0.04
C LEU A 64 -14.25 -10.14 -0.26
N GLU A 65 -15.31 -10.85 -0.61
CA GLU A 65 -15.25 -12.23 -1.09
C GLU A 65 -15.10 -12.20 -2.62
N MET A 66 -14.05 -12.85 -3.13
CA MET A 66 -13.67 -12.90 -4.54
C MET A 66 -13.79 -14.36 -5.03
N PRO A 67 -15.00 -14.81 -5.43
CA PRO A 67 -15.26 -16.20 -5.78
C PRO A 67 -14.58 -16.66 -7.07
N GLY A 68 -14.10 -15.73 -7.90
CA GLY A 68 -13.36 -16.00 -9.15
C GLY A 68 -12.59 -14.78 -9.63
N GLU A 69 -11.74 -14.96 -10.64
CA GLU A 69 -10.89 -13.88 -11.20
C GLU A 69 -11.70 -12.77 -11.88
N ASP A 70 -12.85 -13.12 -12.46
CA ASP A 70 -13.76 -12.17 -13.13
C ASP A 70 -14.87 -11.62 -12.22
N ALA A 71 -14.86 -11.96 -10.92
CA ALA A 71 -15.88 -11.50 -10.00
C ALA A 71 -15.70 -10.00 -9.71
N GLU A 72 -16.78 -9.23 -9.85
CA GLU A 72 -16.76 -7.82 -9.48
C GLU A 72 -16.75 -7.66 -7.95
N PRO A 73 -15.83 -6.86 -7.40
CA PRO A 73 -15.81 -6.54 -5.98
C PRO A 73 -17.09 -5.86 -5.53
N ASN A 74 -17.76 -6.39 -4.51
CA ASN A 74 -18.90 -5.72 -3.91
C ASN A 74 -18.44 -4.59 -2.97
N LEU A 75 -18.41 -3.37 -3.48
CA LEU A 75 -18.06 -2.16 -2.72
C LEU A 75 -19.28 -1.42 -2.16
N CYS A 76 -20.43 -2.08 -2.06
CA CYS A 76 -21.67 -1.46 -1.58
C CYS A 76 -21.45 -0.80 -0.21
N GLY A 77 -21.82 0.48 -0.12
CA GLY A 77 -21.71 1.28 1.11
C GLY A 77 -20.35 1.94 1.34
N LEU A 78 -19.31 1.62 0.56
CA LEU A 78 -17.99 2.23 0.70
C LEU A 78 -18.06 3.74 0.45
N ALA A 79 -17.63 4.54 1.41
CA ALA A 79 -17.66 6.00 1.39
C ALA A 79 -19.06 6.56 1.04
N SER A 80 -20.14 5.85 1.38
CA SER A 80 -21.50 6.20 0.97
C SER A 80 -21.98 7.56 1.51
N GLY A 81 -21.41 8.04 2.63
CA GLY A 81 -21.65 9.40 3.11
C GLY A 81 -21.19 10.51 2.16
N PHE A 82 -20.39 10.16 1.14
CA PHE A 82 -19.84 11.07 0.14
C PHE A 82 -20.38 10.78 -1.28
N SER A 83 -21.46 10.00 -1.40
CA SER A 83 -22.01 9.58 -2.70
C SER A 83 -22.49 10.75 -3.59
N ASP A 84 -22.87 11.86 -2.97
CA ASP A 84 -23.37 13.04 -3.68
C ASP A 84 -22.25 13.93 -4.23
N LEU A 85 -20.98 13.64 -3.88
CA LEU A 85 -19.84 14.38 -4.37
C LEU A 85 -19.49 13.98 -5.81
N GLU A 86 -19.14 14.97 -6.62
CA GLU A 86 -18.60 14.73 -7.96
C GLU A 86 -17.31 13.87 -7.86
N GLY A 87 -17.22 12.86 -8.73
CA GLY A 87 -16.10 11.93 -8.78
C GLY A 87 -16.23 10.69 -7.88
N TYR A 88 -17.29 10.56 -7.08
CA TYR A 88 -17.55 9.36 -6.25
C TYR A 88 -17.56 8.06 -7.07
N GLU A 89 -18.32 8.02 -8.17
CA GLU A 89 -18.40 6.85 -9.06
C GLU A 89 -17.05 6.52 -9.71
N GLY A 90 -16.26 7.54 -10.07
CA GLY A 90 -14.90 7.37 -10.59
C GLY A 90 -13.96 6.79 -9.54
N PHE A 91 -14.06 7.25 -8.30
CA PHE A 91 -13.34 6.70 -7.16
C PHE A 91 -13.70 5.23 -6.89
N LEU A 92 -15.00 4.88 -6.85
CA LEU A 92 -15.43 3.49 -6.67
C LEU A 92 -14.95 2.58 -7.81
N THR A 93 -15.01 3.07 -9.05
CA THR A 93 -14.50 2.34 -10.21
C THR A 93 -12.99 2.06 -10.08
N ASP A 94 -12.22 3.05 -9.63
CA ASP A 94 -10.78 2.88 -9.42
C ASP A 94 -10.47 1.90 -8.27
N VAL A 95 -11.18 2.02 -7.14
CA VAL A 95 -11.05 1.06 -6.03
C VAL A 95 -11.42 -0.35 -6.48
N SER A 96 -12.49 -0.51 -7.24
CA SER A 96 -12.92 -1.79 -7.80
C SER A 96 -11.83 -2.40 -8.67
N TRP A 97 -11.25 -1.60 -9.58
CA TRP A 97 -10.14 -2.05 -10.42
C TRP A 97 -8.92 -2.48 -9.59
N LEU A 98 -8.54 -1.73 -8.55
CA LEU A 98 -7.43 -2.08 -7.66
C LEU A 98 -7.67 -3.39 -6.90
N VAL A 99 -8.90 -3.61 -6.43
CA VAL A 99 -9.28 -4.86 -5.75
C VAL A 99 -9.20 -6.03 -6.73
N SER A 100 -9.76 -5.92 -7.93
CA SER A 100 -9.71 -6.97 -8.94
C SER A 100 -8.28 -7.28 -9.38
N ALA A 101 -7.45 -6.26 -9.60
CA ALA A 101 -6.04 -6.42 -9.93
C ALA A 101 -5.26 -7.13 -8.81
N PHE A 102 -5.51 -6.77 -7.54
CA PHE A 102 -4.90 -7.42 -6.38
C PHE A 102 -5.34 -8.88 -6.24
N ALA A 103 -6.65 -9.15 -6.41
CA ALA A 103 -7.22 -10.50 -6.38
C ALA A 103 -6.61 -11.39 -7.46
N CYS A 104 -6.58 -10.91 -8.71
CA CYS A 104 -6.02 -11.61 -9.85
C CYS A 104 -4.53 -11.89 -9.67
N LEU A 105 -3.75 -10.88 -9.25
CA LEU A 105 -2.29 -11.02 -9.11
C LEU A 105 -1.90 -12.05 -8.03
N LEU A 106 -2.65 -12.11 -6.92
CA LEU A 106 -2.30 -12.95 -5.77
C LEU A 106 -3.15 -14.22 -5.64
N GLY A 107 -4.17 -14.40 -6.48
CA GLY A 107 -5.18 -15.44 -6.30
C GLY A 107 -5.97 -15.28 -5.00
N ALA A 108 -6.10 -14.04 -4.50
CA ALA A 108 -6.71 -13.77 -3.19
C ALA A 108 -8.23 -13.86 -3.26
N LYS A 109 -8.79 -14.89 -2.61
CA LYS A 109 -10.25 -15.11 -2.54
C LYS A 109 -10.96 -14.25 -1.49
N ARG A 110 -10.20 -13.71 -0.53
CA ARG A 110 -10.71 -12.87 0.56
C ARG A 110 -9.78 -11.70 0.76
N ILE A 111 -10.31 -10.49 0.62
CA ILE A 111 -9.53 -9.25 0.69
C ILE A 111 -10.10 -8.36 1.77
N GLY A 112 -9.24 -7.93 2.69
CA GLY A 112 -9.55 -6.89 3.66
C GLY A 112 -9.26 -5.54 3.04
N LEU A 113 -10.30 -4.75 2.79
CA LEU A 113 -10.19 -3.38 2.33
C LEU A 113 -10.31 -2.44 3.52
N ARG A 114 -9.43 -1.43 3.61
CA ARG A 114 -9.58 -0.32 4.56
C ARG A 114 -9.43 1.01 3.84
N LEU A 115 -10.36 1.92 4.09
CA LEU A 115 -10.33 3.30 3.63
C LEU A 115 -10.33 4.22 4.86
N ARG A 116 -9.33 5.08 4.98
CA ARG A 116 -9.14 5.96 6.13
C ARG A 116 -8.84 7.39 5.70
N ALA A 117 -9.53 8.37 6.31
CA ALA A 117 -9.06 9.74 6.39
C ALA A 117 -8.25 9.90 7.69
N LEU A 118 -6.97 10.23 7.57
CA LEU A 118 -6.03 10.31 8.68
C LEU A 118 -5.57 11.75 8.90
N ASP A 119 -5.59 12.20 10.14
CA ASP A 119 -5.02 13.46 10.64
C ASP A 119 -3.77 13.24 11.53
N LYS A 120 -3.41 11.97 11.76
CA LYS A 120 -2.21 11.54 12.45
C LYS A 120 -1.63 10.26 11.85
N ALA A 121 -0.34 10.05 12.05
CA ALA A 121 0.33 8.82 11.63
C ALA A 121 -0.19 7.61 12.42
N MET A 122 -0.67 6.57 11.73
CA MET A 122 -1.10 5.31 12.38
C MET A 122 0.09 4.48 12.89
N CYS A 123 1.13 4.37 12.08
CA CYS A 123 2.37 3.64 12.41
C CYS A 123 3.55 4.59 12.14
N PRO A 124 3.84 5.53 13.05
CA PRO A 124 4.83 6.58 12.82
C PRO A 124 6.28 6.09 12.82
N ARG A 125 6.52 4.84 13.24
CA ARG A 125 7.87 4.27 13.32
C ARG A 125 8.10 3.31 12.17
N PHE A 126 9.33 3.24 11.68
CA PHE A 126 9.71 2.26 10.67
C PHE A 126 9.54 0.83 11.19
N HIS A 127 8.77 0.05 10.44
CA HIS A 127 8.45 -1.34 10.76
C HIS A 127 8.32 -2.16 9.48
N VAL A 128 8.11 -3.46 9.65
CA VAL A 128 7.78 -4.40 8.58
C VAL A 128 6.43 -5.03 8.84
N ASP A 129 5.68 -5.27 7.78
CA ASP A 129 4.38 -5.91 7.87
C ASP A 129 4.50 -7.43 8.03
N HIS A 130 3.63 -8.01 8.85
CA HIS A 130 3.50 -9.45 9.06
C HIS A 130 2.32 -10.03 8.26
N VAL A 131 2.25 -9.63 7.00
CA VAL A 131 1.31 -10.13 5.97
C VAL A 131 2.11 -10.65 4.76
N PRO A 132 1.50 -11.39 3.83
CA PRO A 132 2.20 -11.79 2.60
C PRO A 132 2.50 -10.57 1.72
N VAL A 133 1.46 -9.86 1.27
CA VAL A 133 1.55 -8.63 0.49
C VAL A 133 0.42 -7.70 0.91
N ARG A 134 0.71 -6.41 0.99
CA ARG A 134 -0.26 -5.33 1.18
C ARG A 134 -0.24 -4.38 0.00
N LEU A 135 -1.41 -4.00 -0.51
CA LEU A 135 -1.53 -2.84 -1.40
C LEU A 135 -1.73 -1.59 -0.55
N ILE A 136 -1.04 -0.50 -0.91
CA ILE A 136 -1.25 0.84 -0.36
C ILE A 136 -1.40 1.84 -1.51
N SER A 137 -2.40 2.70 -1.43
CA SER A 137 -2.55 3.89 -2.28
C SER A 137 -3.02 5.07 -1.45
N THR A 138 -2.41 6.24 -1.65
CA THR A 138 -2.84 7.50 -1.01
C THR A 138 -3.50 8.38 -2.07
N TYR A 139 -4.82 8.48 -2.02
CA TYR A 139 -5.61 9.25 -3.00
C TYR A 139 -5.47 10.76 -2.83
N ALA A 140 -5.29 11.24 -1.59
CA ALA A 140 -5.08 12.65 -1.29
C ALA A 140 -4.15 12.80 -0.07
N GLY A 141 -3.32 13.85 -0.06
CA GLY A 141 -2.30 14.08 0.97
C GLY A 141 -1.00 13.28 0.76
N ILE A 142 -0.15 13.27 1.79
CA ILE A 142 1.20 12.68 1.76
C ILE A 142 1.20 11.14 1.81
N GLY A 143 1.97 10.52 0.92
CA GLY A 143 2.04 9.06 0.80
C GLY A 143 2.97 8.40 1.82
N SER A 144 2.84 7.08 1.97
CA SER A 144 3.66 6.31 2.93
C SER A 144 5.16 6.37 2.62
N GLU A 145 5.97 6.37 3.67
CA GLU A 145 7.44 6.41 3.57
C GLU A 145 8.05 5.01 3.68
N TRP A 146 9.18 4.79 3.02
CA TRP A 146 9.89 3.52 3.01
C TRP A 146 11.40 3.69 2.93
N LEU A 147 12.14 2.64 3.30
CA LEU A 147 13.61 2.61 3.28
C LEU A 147 14.12 1.51 2.37
N LYS A 148 15.25 1.78 1.69
CA LYS A 148 16.02 0.74 1.00
C LYS A 148 16.64 -0.22 2.01
N GLU A 149 16.90 -1.44 1.56
CA GLU A 149 17.58 -2.44 2.39
C GLU A 149 18.94 -1.92 2.85
N GLY A 150 19.27 -2.13 4.13
CA GLY A 150 20.53 -1.70 4.73
C GLY A 150 20.56 -0.25 5.25
N VAL A 151 19.55 0.57 4.99
CA VAL A 151 19.45 1.93 5.56
C VAL A 151 19.22 1.89 7.07
N MET A 152 18.51 0.87 7.56
CA MET A 152 18.21 0.69 8.98
C MET A 152 18.53 -0.74 9.41
N ASP A 153 19.11 -0.91 10.60
CA ASP A 153 19.30 -2.24 11.19
C ASP A 153 17.94 -2.83 11.57
N ARG A 154 17.62 -3.99 10.98
CA ARG A 154 16.35 -4.69 11.23
C ARG A 154 16.13 -5.08 12.71
N ARG A 155 17.20 -5.20 13.50
CA ARG A 155 17.11 -5.48 14.95
C ARG A 155 16.63 -4.27 15.76
N GLN A 156 16.62 -3.09 15.15
CA GLN A 156 16.24 -1.82 15.78
C GLN A 156 14.94 -1.25 15.21
N LEU A 157 14.19 -2.02 14.41
CA LEU A 157 12.88 -1.59 13.92
C LEU A 157 11.99 -1.12 15.09
N SER A 158 11.16 -0.11 14.83
CA SER A 158 10.29 0.54 15.82
C SER A 158 11.01 1.29 16.95
N GLN A 159 12.33 1.49 16.88
CA GLN A 159 13.09 2.39 17.76
C GLN A 159 13.33 3.71 17.04
N ALA A 160 12.82 4.81 17.59
CA ALA A 160 12.85 6.12 16.94
C ALA A 160 14.28 6.68 16.84
N GLU A 161 15.12 6.33 17.80
CA GLU A 161 16.51 6.77 17.94
C GLU A 161 17.43 6.14 16.88
N SER A 162 16.97 5.06 16.28
CA SER A 162 17.68 4.26 15.28
C SER A 162 17.21 4.56 13.85
N GLU A 163 16.23 5.46 13.69
CA GLU A 163 15.76 5.91 12.38
C GLU A 163 16.83 6.77 11.66
N PRO A 164 16.90 6.73 10.33
CA PRO A 164 17.89 7.50 9.58
C PRO A 164 17.72 9.00 9.84
N THR A 165 18.80 9.67 10.25
CA THR A 165 18.81 11.13 10.49
C THR A 165 18.88 11.94 9.20
N ASN A 166 19.33 11.33 8.10
CA ASN A 166 19.37 11.97 6.79
C ASN A 166 18.08 11.66 6.02
N ASN A 167 17.22 12.68 5.87
CA ASN A 167 15.95 12.58 5.16
C ASN A 167 16.09 12.12 3.70
N ALA A 168 17.24 12.33 3.04
CA ALA A 168 17.45 11.84 1.67
C ALA A 168 17.49 10.29 1.57
N LEU A 169 17.67 9.59 2.70
CA LEU A 169 17.57 8.13 2.76
C LEU A 169 16.12 7.65 2.85
N ILE A 170 15.19 8.52 3.23
CA ILE A 170 13.77 8.23 3.36
C ILE A 170 13.11 8.46 2.00
N GLN A 171 12.50 7.40 1.48
CA GLN A 171 11.78 7.46 0.23
C GLN A 171 10.28 7.59 0.52
N GLN A 172 9.53 8.19 -0.40
CA GLN A 172 8.09 8.37 -0.25
C GLN A 172 7.36 7.82 -1.47
N ILE A 173 6.24 7.12 -1.22
CA ILE A 173 5.31 6.75 -2.28
C ILE A 173 4.55 8.02 -2.69
N GLY A 174 4.55 8.33 -4.00
CA GLY A 174 3.86 9.48 -4.54
C GLY A 174 2.34 9.43 -4.29
N ASN A 175 1.72 10.60 -4.20
CA ASN A 175 0.26 10.70 -4.18
C ASN A 175 -0.33 10.05 -5.45
N GLY A 176 -1.43 9.31 -5.30
CA GLY A 176 -2.09 8.58 -6.38
C GLY A 176 -1.38 7.28 -6.78
N ASN A 177 -0.09 7.10 -6.47
CA ASN A 177 0.65 5.88 -6.82
C ASN A 177 0.09 4.67 -6.07
N VAL A 178 0.21 3.51 -6.72
CA VAL A 178 -0.20 2.22 -6.17
C VAL A 178 1.04 1.42 -5.83
N ALA A 179 1.18 1.01 -4.57
CA ALA A 179 2.33 0.25 -4.09
C ALA A 179 1.91 -1.11 -3.56
N LEU A 180 2.62 -2.16 -3.97
CA LEU A 180 2.57 -3.48 -3.33
C LEU A 180 3.80 -3.66 -2.45
N LEU A 181 3.55 -3.88 -1.17
CA LEU A 181 4.55 -4.07 -0.14
C LEU A 181 4.56 -5.55 0.23
N LYS A 182 5.69 -6.22 0.01
CA LYS A 182 5.88 -7.60 0.45
C LYS A 182 6.25 -7.60 1.92
N GLY A 183 5.52 -8.36 2.72
CA GLY A 183 5.77 -8.51 4.14
C GLY A 183 6.55 -9.78 4.47
N GLU A 184 6.68 -10.05 5.77
CA GLU A 184 7.47 -11.15 6.32
C GLU A 184 6.82 -12.53 6.13
N LYS A 185 5.51 -12.60 5.84
CA LYS A 185 4.80 -13.88 5.64
C LYS A 185 4.82 -14.36 4.19
N TRP A 186 5.43 -13.63 3.27
CA TRP A 186 5.60 -14.12 1.90
C TRP A 186 6.70 -15.17 1.87
N HIS A 187 6.40 -16.32 1.27
CA HIS A 187 7.36 -17.42 1.18
C HIS A 187 8.64 -16.99 0.44
N GLY A 188 9.78 -17.10 1.11
CA GLY A 188 11.08 -16.69 0.56
C GLY A 188 11.44 -15.21 0.80
N ASN A 189 10.60 -14.45 1.51
CA ASN A 189 10.86 -13.06 1.91
C ASN A 189 11.06 -12.90 3.42
N GLU A 190 11.25 -14.00 4.16
CA GLU A 190 11.48 -13.97 5.59
C GLU A 190 12.77 -13.21 5.91
N GLY A 191 12.67 -12.22 6.80
CA GLY A 191 13.71 -11.26 7.14
C GLY A 191 13.84 -10.09 6.17
N PHE A 192 13.02 -10.01 5.11
CA PHE A 192 13.17 -9.04 4.01
C PHE A 192 11.88 -8.25 3.70
N GLY A 193 10.92 -8.21 4.61
CA GLY A 193 9.73 -7.35 4.51
C GLY A 193 10.12 -5.89 4.30
N LEU A 194 9.34 -5.15 3.52
CA LEU A 194 9.64 -3.73 3.28
C LEU A 194 9.60 -2.94 4.58
N ILE A 195 10.68 -2.23 4.86
CA ILE A 195 10.75 -1.27 5.97
C ILE A 195 9.99 0.00 5.55
N HIS A 196 8.89 0.29 6.23
CA HIS A 196 8.01 1.41 5.89
C HIS A 196 7.33 2.01 7.12
N ARG A 197 6.73 3.19 6.96
CA ARG A 197 5.96 3.87 8.00
C ARG A 197 4.86 4.76 7.41
N SER A 198 3.92 5.15 8.26
CA SER A 198 3.04 6.28 7.99
C SER A 198 3.82 7.58 8.27
N PRO A 199 3.90 8.53 7.32
CA PRO A 199 4.57 9.80 7.55
C PRO A 199 3.88 10.58 8.66
N GLN A 200 4.67 11.43 9.31
CA GLN A 200 4.12 12.50 10.16
C GLN A 200 3.40 13.51 9.28
N LEU A 201 2.24 13.97 9.74
CA LEU A 201 1.45 14.99 9.06
C LEU A 201 1.76 16.35 9.67
N ALA A 202 1.90 17.39 8.85
CA ALA A 202 2.00 18.75 9.39
C ALA A 202 0.65 19.14 10.05
N PRO A 203 0.65 20.11 10.98
CA PRO A 203 -0.60 20.57 11.61
C PRO A 203 -1.64 21.00 10.56
N GLY A 204 -2.83 20.41 10.63
CA GLY A 204 -3.93 20.69 9.69
C GLY A 204 -3.90 19.87 8.41
N GLU A 205 -2.85 19.09 8.14
CA GLU A 205 -2.83 18.17 7.01
C GLU A 205 -3.61 16.89 7.30
N ARG A 206 -4.27 16.37 6.26
CA ARG A 206 -4.94 15.08 6.29
C ARG A 206 -4.53 14.26 5.07
N ARG A 207 -4.71 12.94 5.14
CA ARG A 207 -4.54 12.06 3.98
C ARG A 207 -5.63 11.01 3.87
N LEU A 208 -6.02 10.69 2.64
CA LEU A 208 -6.97 9.63 2.31
C LEU A 208 -6.19 8.42 1.80
N ILE A 209 -6.20 7.33 2.58
CA ILE A 209 -5.43 6.13 2.29
C ILE A 209 -6.34 4.92 2.12
N LEU A 210 -6.07 4.14 1.08
CA LEU A 210 -6.62 2.83 0.82
C LEU A 210 -5.55 1.78 1.10
N THR A 211 -5.91 0.72 1.83
CA THR A 211 -5.08 -0.48 1.96
C THR A 211 -5.86 -1.74 1.65
N LEU A 212 -5.25 -2.69 0.93
CA LEU A 212 -5.79 -4.03 0.71
C LEU A 212 -4.85 -5.08 1.31
N ASP A 213 -5.41 -6.01 2.08
CA ASP A 213 -4.72 -7.14 2.66
C ASP A 213 -5.33 -8.45 2.16
N TRP A 214 -4.50 -9.43 1.80
CA TRP A 214 -4.98 -10.80 1.61
C TRP A 214 -5.32 -11.42 2.96
N LEU A 215 -6.58 -11.83 3.14
CA LEU A 215 -7.06 -12.59 4.28
C LEU A 215 -6.96 -14.09 3.97
N SER A 216 -6.05 -14.77 4.64
CA SER A 216 -5.91 -16.24 4.62
C SER A 216 -6.93 -16.92 5.52
#